data_AF-A0A8T8DAX6-F1
#
_entry.id   AF-A0A8T8DAX6-F1
#
_cell.length_a   1.000
_cell.length_b   1.000
_cell.length_c   1.000
_cell.angle_alpha   90.00
_cell.angle_beta   90.00
_cell.angle_gamma   90.00
#
_symmetry.space_group_name_H-M   'P 1'
#
loop_
_entity.id
_entity.type
_entity.pdbx_description
1 polymer ?
#
loop_
_entity_poly.entity_id
_entity_poly.type
_entity_poly.pdbx_seq_one_letter_code
_entity_poly.pdbx_strand_id
1 'polypeptide(L)' 'MTRDPITLALRLRAVNVRQEPFRPRYNIAPGQPVNAIVQAPGGERRLGRLVWGLVPHWARGPEAFNG' A
#
# COMPACT_ATOMS: atom_id res chain seq x y z
N MET A 1 2.40 -3.83 -8.75
CA MET A 1 1.31 -4.74 -8.41
C MET A 1 0.74 -5.30 -9.69
N THR A 2 0.42 -6.58 -9.74
CA THR A 2 0.01 -7.29 -10.97
C THR A 2 -1.49 -7.25 -11.24
N ARG A 3 -2.32 -6.96 -10.24
CA ARG A 3 -3.78 -6.89 -10.36
C ARG A 3 -4.31 -5.49 -10.12
N ASP A 4 -5.40 -5.20 -10.82
CA ASP A 4 -6.20 -3.99 -10.67
C ASP A 4 -6.64 -3.79 -9.19
N PRO A 5 -6.53 -2.56 -8.64
CA PRO A 5 -6.78 -2.30 -7.22
C PRO A 5 -8.25 -2.49 -6.82
N ILE A 6 -9.20 -2.29 -7.74
CA ILE A 6 -10.63 -2.52 -7.47
C ILE A 6 -10.87 -4.02 -7.28
N THR A 7 -10.28 -4.84 -8.16
CA THR A 7 -10.35 -6.31 -8.04
C THR A 7 -9.80 -6.79 -6.69
N LEU A 8 -8.67 -6.23 -6.25
CA LEU A 8 -8.08 -6.55 -4.94
C LEU A 8 -9.02 -6.13 -3.80
N ALA A 9 -9.59 -4.93 -3.90
CA ALA A 9 -10.46 -4.39 -2.88
C ALA A 9 -11.77 -5.17 -2.72
N LEU A 10 -12.42 -5.56 -3.83
CA LEU A 10 -13.62 -6.39 -3.80
C LEU A 10 -13.33 -7.74 -3.14
N ARG A 11 -12.24 -8.39 -3.53
CA ARG A 11 -11.84 -9.70 -2.97
C ARG A 11 -11.57 -9.63 -1.48
N LEU A 12 -11.00 -8.53 -1.00
CA LEU A 12 -10.66 -8.32 0.41
C LEU A 12 -11.69 -7.50 1.18
N ARG A 13 -12.86 -7.22 0.59
CA ARG A 13 -13.97 -6.48 1.20
C ARG A 13 -13.54 -5.11 1.75
N ALA A 14 -12.71 -4.40 1.01
CA ALA A 14 -12.33 -3.04 1.35
C ALA A 14 -13.43 -2.05 0.97
N VAL A 15 -13.63 -1.03 1.80
CA VAL A 15 -14.63 0.02 1.63
C VAL A 15 -14.01 1.28 1.05
N ASN A 16 -14.85 2.15 0.46
CA ASN A 16 -14.46 3.49 -0.04
C ASN A 16 -13.31 3.48 -1.05
N VAL A 17 -13.35 2.54 -1.98
CA VAL A 17 -12.32 2.36 -3.01
C VAL A 17 -12.54 3.34 -4.14
N ARG A 18 -11.57 4.20 -4.42
CA ARG A 18 -11.60 5.10 -5.57
C ARG A 18 -10.99 4.41 -6.79
N GLN A 19 -11.62 4.62 -7.94
CA GLN A 19 -11.06 4.17 -9.21
C GLN A 19 -9.94 5.13 -9.63
N GLU A 20 -8.73 4.62 -9.70
CA GLU A 20 -7.55 5.35 -10.17
C GLU A 20 -6.97 4.65 -11.40
N PRO A 21 -6.33 5.39 -12.33
CA PRO A 21 -5.62 4.78 -13.45
C PRO A 21 -4.60 3.76 -12.97
N PHE A 22 -4.79 2.50 -13.34
CA PHE A 22 -3.93 1.40 -12.94
C PHE A 22 -3.05 0.94 -14.11
N ARG A 23 -1.74 0.82 -13.84
CA ARG A 23 -0.81 0.09 -14.70
C ARG A 23 -0.14 -1.01 -13.89
N PRO A 24 -0.15 -2.26 -14.37
CA PRO A 24 0.51 -3.34 -13.67
C PRO A 24 2.02 -3.11 -13.59
N ARG A 25 2.60 -3.37 -12.42
CA ARG A 25 4.04 -3.25 -12.13
C ARG A 25 4.52 -4.58 -11.57
N TYR A 26 5.41 -5.26 -12.26
CA TYR A 26 5.89 -6.59 -11.84
C TYR A 26 7.15 -6.53 -11.00
N ASN A 27 7.96 -5.47 -11.14
CA ASN A 27 9.16 -5.22 -10.37
C ASN A 27 9.04 -3.87 -9.64
N ILE A 28 8.68 -3.89 -8.37
CA ILE A 28 8.57 -2.70 -7.52
C ILE A 28 9.76 -2.74 -6.56
N ALA A 29 10.59 -1.70 -6.58
CA ALA A 29 11.73 -1.55 -5.68
C ALA A 29 11.30 -1.08 -4.28
N PRO A 30 12.11 -1.34 -3.24
CA PRO A 30 11.95 -0.70 -1.93
C PRO A 30 11.83 0.82 -2.05
N GLY A 31 11.02 1.45 -1.19
CA GLY A 31 10.81 2.91 -1.22
C GLY A 31 9.77 3.38 -2.24
N GLN A 32 9.39 2.55 -3.21
CA GLN A 32 8.35 2.91 -4.15
C GLN A 32 6.95 2.71 -3.56
N PRO A 33 5.98 3.59 -3.87
CA PRO A 33 4.61 3.44 -3.38
C PRO A 33 3.93 2.24 -4.03
N VAL A 34 3.18 1.49 -3.21
CA VAL A 34 2.38 0.32 -3.59
C VAL A 34 0.96 0.46 -3.06
N ASN A 35 -0.01 -0.08 -3.78
CA ASN A 35 -1.36 -0.20 -3.23
C ASN A 35 -1.36 -1.27 -2.13
N ALA A 36 -2.01 -0.97 -1.02
CA ALA A 36 -2.13 -1.85 0.12
C ALA A 36 -3.55 -1.75 0.70
N ILE A 37 -4.03 -2.85 1.26
CA ILE A 37 -5.27 -2.85 2.03
C ILE A 37 -4.90 -2.91 3.50
N VAL A 38 -5.31 -1.90 4.25
CA VAL A 38 -5.04 -1.78 5.68
C VAL A 38 -6.34 -1.87 6.46
N GLN A 39 -6.29 -2.51 7.62
CA GLN A 39 -7.39 -2.49 8.56
C GLN A 39 -7.28 -1.23 9.41
N ALA A 40 -8.33 -0.40 9.35
CA ALA A 40 -8.44 0.77 10.21
C ALA A 40 -8.78 0.35 11.65
N PRO A 41 -8.55 1.22 12.65
CA PRO A 41 -8.89 0.93 14.05
C PRO A 41 -10.37 0.53 14.27
N GLY A 42 -11.29 1.01 13.43
CA GLY A 42 -12.71 0.66 13.46
C GLY A 42 -13.06 -0.73 12.88
N GLY A 43 -12.06 -1.47 12.39
CA GLY A 43 -12.23 -2.81 11.84
C GLY A 43 -12.51 -2.86 10.33
N GLU A 44 -12.83 -1.72 9.71
CA GLU A 44 -13.00 -1.65 8.27
C GLU A 44 -11.67 -1.73 7.52
N ARG A 45 -11.70 -2.36 6.35
CA ARG A 45 -10.54 -2.43 5.45
C ARG A 45 -10.59 -1.30 4.45
N ARG A 46 -9.48 -0.61 4.24
CA ARG A 46 -9.37 0.52 3.31
C ARG A 46 -8.24 0.26 2.32
N LEU A 47 -8.47 0.60 1.05
CA LEU A 47 -7.41 0.63 0.05
C LEU A 47 -6.65 1.96 0.17
N GLY A 48 -5.33 1.91 0.22
CA GLY A 48 -4.45 3.08 0.24
C GLY A 48 -3.10 2.81 -0.40
N ARG A 49 -2.21 3.81 -0.42
CA ARG A 49 -0.82 3.64 -0.85
C ARG A 49 0.12 3.64 0.35
N LEU A 50 1.00 2.64 0.40
CA LEU A 50 2.08 2.54 1.39
C LEU A 50 3.42 2.50 0.68
N VAL A 51 4.47 2.93 1.37
CA VAL A 51 5.85 2.67 0.94
C VAL A 51 6.23 1.28 1.41
N TRP A 52 6.80 0.48 0.52
CA TRP A 52 7.40 -0.79 0.93
C TRP A 52 8.76 -0.52 1.59
N GLY A 53 8.69 -0.20 2.89
CA GLY A 53 9.82 0.15 3.73
C GLY A 53 9.36 0.55 5.13
N LEU A 54 9.61 -0.30 6.13
CA LEU A 54 9.23 -0.04 7.51
C LEU A 54 10.25 0.89 8.16
N VAL A 55 9.81 2.09 8.57
CA VAL A 55 10.57 2.96 9.46
C VAL A 55 10.08 2.72 10.88
N PRO A 56 10.87 2.06 11.75
CA PRO A 56 10.45 1.83 13.13
C PRO A 56 10.48 3.13 13.94
N HIS A 57 9.63 3.21 14.96
CA HIS A 57 9.50 4.43 15.78
C HIS A 57 10.78 4.87 16.49
N TRP A 58 11.73 3.95 16.71
CA TRP A 58 13.02 4.21 17.35
C TRP A 58 14.12 4.66 16.38
N ALA A 59 13.83 4.73 15.07
CA ALA A 59 14.78 5.22 14.09
C ALA A 59 15.02 6.73 14.27
N ARG A 60 16.28 7.15 14.16
CA ARG A 60 16.70 8.55 14.31
C ARG A 60 16.39 9.44 13.09
N GLY A 61 15.73 8.90 12.07
CA GLY A 61 15.35 9.61 10.85
C GLY A 61 15.10 8.66 9.67
N PRO A 62 14.56 9.15 8.54
CA PRO A 62 14.28 8.36 7.34
C PRO A 62 15.54 7.80 6.67
N GLU A 63 16.73 8.27 7.07
CA GLU A 63 18.04 7.85 6.54
C GLU A 63 18.37 6.38 6.83
N ALA A 64 17.64 5.74 7.77
CA ALA A 64 17.71 4.31 7.99
C ALA A 64 17.27 3.45 6.78
N PHE A 65 16.69 4.07 5.74
CA PHE A 65 16.12 3.40 4.57
C PHE A 65 16.92 3.59 3.27
N ASN A 66 17.94 4.45 3.26
CA ASN A 66 18.74 4.70 2.06
C ASN A 66 19.88 3.67 1.96
N GLY A 67 19.72 2.70 1.06
CA GLY A 67 20.78 1.83 0.55
C GLY A 67 20.99 2.09 -0.92
#